data_AF-A0A212D961-F1
#
_entry.id   AF-A0A212D961-F1
#
_cell.length_a   1.000
_cell.length_b   1.000
_cell.length_c   1.000
_cell.angle_alpha   90.00
_cell.angle_beta   90.00
_cell.angle_gamma   90.00
#
_symmetry.space_group_name_H-M   'P 1'
#
loop_
_entity.id
_entity.type
_entity.pdbx_description
1 polymer ?
#
loop_
_entity_poly.entity_id
_entity_poly.type
_entity_poly.pdbx_seq_one_letter_code
_entity_poly.pdbx_strand_id
1 'polypeptide(L)'
;NVAYGLQQNVLYIDSNGGLTASRILQLLQARTPDEEEQAGALQRIQVVRAFDIFQMLDVLQDLRGAVSQQVRSSSGTLKVVVVDSVAAVVAPLLGGQQREGLALMMQLARELKTLARDLSVAVLVRKDSGQLKPALGRSWSFVPSTRLLLDSAQGSGALGSWRVACLTKSPRLPTGCQETVDLGSWGTPAFQGDHKGHWEQSPVFPGDHT
;
A
#
# COMPACT_ATOMS: atom_id res chain seq x y z
N ASN A 1 0.14 2.77 -12.76
CA ASN A 1 -0.89 3.09 -11.75
C ASN A 1 -2.25 2.69 -12.33
N VAL A 2 -3.08 1.91 -11.61
CA VAL A 2 -4.37 1.39 -12.12
C VAL A 2 -5.38 2.52 -12.40
N ALA A 3 -5.45 3.52 -11.53
CA ALA A 3 -6.36 4.65 -11.70
C ALA A 3 -6.04 5.47 -12.96
N TYR A 4 -4.75 5.56 -13.31
CA TYR A 4 -4.30 6.18 -14.55
C TYR A 4 -4.52 5.25 -15.77
N GLY A 5 -3.86 4.08 -15.78
CA GLY A 5 -3.78 3.25 -16.98
C GLY A 5 -5.08 2.53 -17.36
N LEU A 6 -5.96 2.27 -16.40
CA LEU A 6 -7.26 1.61 -16.64
C LEU A 6 -8.46 2.54 -16.38
N GLN A 7 -8.22 3.78 -15.94
CA GLN A 7 -9.26 4.75 -15.58
C GLN A 7 -10.31 4.21 -14.61
N GLN A 8 -9.89 3.35 -13.66
CA GLN A 8 -10.78 2.73 -12.67
C GLN A 8 -10.62 3.36 -11.28
N ASN A 9 -11.68 3.27 -10.47
CA ASN A 9 -11.63 3.70 -9.08
C ASN A 9 -10.84 2.72 -8.23
N VAL A 10 -9.98 3.27 -7.36
CA VAL A 10 -9.10 2.54 -6.45
C VAL A 10 -9.27 3.08 -5.04
N LEU A 11 -9.45 2.19 -4.07
CA LEU A 11 -9.42 2.53 -2.65
C LEU A 11 -8.12 2.04 -2.02
N TYR A 12 -7.42 2.93 -1.32
CA TYR A 12 -6.37 2.58 -0.38
C TYR A 12 -6.90 2.65 1.04
N ILE A 13 -6.65 1.59 1.81
CA ILE A 13 -6.86 1.55 3.25
C ILE A 13 -5.47 1.64 3.89
N ASP A 14 -5.21 2.76 4.53
CA ASP A 14 -3.96 3.12 5.20
C ASP A 14 -4.08 2.80 6.69
N SER A 15 -3.39 1.74 7.12
CA SER A 15 -3.45 1.23 8.51
C SER A 15 -2.22 1.57 9.33
N ASN A 16 -1.16 2.09 8.71
CA ASN A 16 0.06 2.51 9.38
C ASN A 16 0.37 4.01 9.25
N GLY A 17 -0.41 4.76 8.47
CA GLY A 17 -0.21 6.20 8.26
C GLY A 17 0.91 6.52 7.25
N GLY A 18 1.46 5.51 6.58
CA GLY A 18 2.62 5.63 5.70
C GLY A 18 2.29 6.03 4.27
N LEU A 19 1.00 6.07 3.91
CA LEU A 19 0.56 6.51 2.59
C LEU A 19 0.52 8.04 2.52
N THR A 20 1.23 8.59 1.53
CA THR A 20 1.27 10.04 1.30
C THR A 20 0.79 10.38 -0.11
N ALA A 21 0.00 11.47 -0.22
CA ALA A 21 -0.49 11.97 -1.50
C ALA A 21 0.67 12.38 -2.41
N SER A 22 1.73 12.96 -1.85
CA SER A 22 2.96 13.31 -2.57
C SER A 22 3.60 12.09 -3.24
N ARG A 23 3.65 10.93 -2.55
CA ARG A 23 4.17 9.70 -3.14
C ARG A 23 3.31 9.22 -4.31
N ILE A 24 1.99 9.28 -4.19
CA ILE A 24 1.07 8.89 -5.28
C ILE A 24 1.25 9.80 -6.50
N LEU A 25 1.35 11.12 -6.27
CA LEU A 25 1.59 12.08 -7.34
C LEU A 25 2.93 11.81 -8.04
N GLN A 26 4.00 11.54 -7.30
CA GLN A 26 5.29 11.15 -7.90
C GLN A 26 5.19 9.89 -8.76
N LEU A 27 4.44 8.87 -8.31
CA LEU A 27 4.20 7.66 -9.11
C LEU A 27 3.42 7.96 -10.41
N LEU A 28 2.58 9.01 -10.42
CA LEU A 28 1.83 9.46 -11.59
C LEU A 28 2.68 10.32 -12.53
N GLN A 29 3.49 11.23 -12.00
CA GLN A 29 4.43 12.05 -12.76
C GLN A 29 5.46 11.20 -13.50
N ALA A 30 5.86 10.06 -12.93
CA ALA A 30 6.71 9.08 -13.61
C ALA A 30 6.00 8.37 -14.79
N ARG A 31 4.69 8.55 -14.98
CA ARG A 31 3.89 7.93 -16.05
C ARG A 31 3.43 8.92 -17.11
N THR A 32 3.12 10.16 -16.72
CA THR A 32 2.69 11.21 -17.64
C THR A 32 3.09 12.58 -17.09
N PRO A 33 3.61 13.49 -17.93
CA PRO A 33 3.84 14.88 -17.54
C PRO A 33 2.56 15.73 -17.55
N ASP A 34 1.45 15.22 -18.09
CA ASP A 34 0.18 15.95 -18.23
C ASP A 34 -0.53 16.10 -16.87
N GLU A 35 -0.72 17.35 -16.42
CA GLU A 35 -1.34 17.66 -15.14
C GLU A 35 -2.84 17.35 -15.08
N GLU A 36 -3.56 17.45 -16.21
CA GLU A 36 -4.98 17.14 -16.28
C GLU A 36 -5.20 15.62 -16.16
N GLU A 37 -4.37 14.84 -16.84
CA GLU A 37 -4.37 13.38 -16.69
C GLU A 37 -4.01 12.95 -15.26
N GLN A 38 -3.01 13.60 -14.64
CA GLN A 38 -2.64 13.36 -13.24
C GLN A 38 -3.81 13.65 -12.30
N ALA A 39 -4.46 14.82 -12.45
CA ALA A 39 -5.60 15.23 -11.65
C ALA A 39 -6.77 14.24 -11.81
N GLY A 40 -7.08 13.83 -13.03
CA GLY A 40 -8.11 12.83 -13.30
C GLY A 40 -7.79 11.48 -12.65
N ALA A 41 -6.53 11.04 -12.65
CA ALA A 41 -6.12 9.81 -11.98
C ALA A 41 -6.24 9.93 -10.45
N LEU A 42 -5.85 11.07 -9.86
CA LEU A 42 -5.97 11.33 -8.42
C LEU A 42 -7.43 11.35 -7.95
N GLN A 43 -8.35 11.92 -8.73
CA GLN A 43 -9.79 11.95 -8.40
C GLN A 43 -10.41 10.55 -8.29
N ARG A 44 -9.82 9.54 -8.96
CA ARG A 44 -10.26 8.14 -8.90
C ARG A 44 -9.64 7.37 -7.73
N ILE A 45 -8.73 7.98 -6.98
CA ILE A 45 -8.06 7.36 -5.85
C ILE A 45 -8.67 7.88 -4.55
N GLN A 46 -9.30 6.98 -3.81
CA GLN A 46 -9.77 7.24 -2.46
C GLN A 46 -8.79 6.68 -1.44
N VAL A 47 -8.62 7.38 -0.33
CA VAL A 47 -7.77 6.95 0.79
C VAL A 47 -8.61 7.01 2.06
N VAL A 48 -8.66 5.91 2.79
CA VAL A 48 -9.30 5.83 4.10
C VAL A 48 -8.28 5.31 5.09
N ARG A 49 -8.28 5.89 6.30
CA ARG A 49 -7.40 5.46 7.38
C ARG A 49 -8.16 4.53 8.32
N ALA A 50 -7.55 3.41 8.68
CA ALA A 50 -8.13 2.42 9.60
C ALA A 50 -7.03 1.83 10.49
N PHE A 51 -6.89 2.38 11.69
CA PHE A 51 -5.78 2.07 12.59
C PHE A 51 -6.05 0.92 13.56
N ASP A 52 -7.29 0.43 13.60
CA ASP A 52 -7.68 -0.77 14.34
C ASP A 52 -8.59 -1.67 13.49
N ILE A 53 -8.84 -2.88 14.00
CA ILE A 53 -9.57 -3.90 13.26
C ILE A 53 -11.05 -3.55 13.08
N PHE A 54 -11.65 -2.80 14.01
CA PHE A 54 -13.05 -2.43 13.97
C PHE A 54 -13.27 -1.38 12.89
N GLN A 55 -12.46 -0.32 12.88
CA GLN A 55 -12.44 0.66 11.79
C GLN A 55 -12.24 -0.01 10.43
N MET A 56 -11.34 -1.00 10.34
CA MET A 56 -11.13 -1.71 9.08
C MET A 56 -12.35 -2.53 8.66
N LEU A 57 -12.99 -3.22 9.59
CA LEU A 57 -14.22 -3.98 9.32
C LEU A 57 -15.38 -3.07 8.90
N ASP A 58 -15.51 -1.89 9.53
CA ASP A 58 -16.54 -0.90 9.19
C ASP A 58 -16.34 -0.40 7.76
N VAL A 59 -15.11 -0.02 7.39
CA VAL A 59 -14.78 0.42 6.02
C VAL A 59 -15.11 -0.65 4.97
N LEU A 60 -14.81 -1.93 5.25
CA LEU A 60 -15.12 -3.02 4.33
C LEU A 60 -16.62 -3.29 4.21
N GLN A 61 -17.37 -3.14 5.31
CA GLN A 61 -18.83 -3.29 5.32
C GLN A 61 -19.52 -2.14 4.58
N ASP A 62 -19.10 -0.91 4.84
CA ASP A 62 -19.59 0.29 4.15
C ASP A 62 -19.33 0.20 2.65
N LEU A 63 -18.14 -0.24 2.25
CA LEU A 63 -17.82 -0.51 0.84
C LEU A 63 -18.78 -1.50 0.21
N ARG A 64 -19.09 -2.59 0.92
CA ARG A 64 -20.04 -3.58 0.41
C ARG A 64 -21.43 -2.98 0.24
N GLY A 65 -21.88 -2.16 1.17
CA GLY A 65 -23.12 -1.39 1.06
C GLY A 65 -23.10 -0.43 -0.14
N ALA A 66 -22.03 0.36 -0.26
CA ALA A 66 -21.86 1.36 -1.31
C ALA A 66 -21.77 0.74 -2.71
N VAL A 67 -20.98 -0.32 -2.90
CA VAL A 67 -20.87 -0.99 -4.21
C VAL A 67 -22.20 -1.65 -4.61
N SER A 68 -22.94 -2.20 -3.65
CA SER A 68 -24.29 -2.72 -3.90
C SER A 68 -25.26 -1.61 -4.37
N GLN A 69 -24.99 -0.36 -3.99
CA GLN A 69 -25.77 0.82 -4.41
C GLN A 69 -25.21 1.51 -5.67
N GLN A 70 -23.91 1.38 -5.96
CA GLN A 70 -23.22 1.98 -7.13
C GLN A 70 -23.73 1.47 -8.47
N VAL A 71 -24.54 0.41 -8.51
CA VAL A 71 -25.31 0.01 -9.70
C VAL A 71 -26.23 1.17 -10.18
N ARG A 72 -26.41 2.24 -9.39
CA ARG A 72 -27.31 3.37 -9.68
C ARG A 72 -26.64 4.71 -10.02
N SER A 73 -25.32 4.84 -9.97
CA SER A 73 -24.63 6.14 -10.15
C SER A 73 -23.47 6.06 -11.14
N SER A 74 -23.33 7.07 -12.00
CA SER A 74 -22.35 7.16 -13.10
C SER A 74 -20.89 7.40 -12.68
N SER A 75 -20.60 7.50 -11.38
CA SER A 75 -19.24 7.54 -10.87
C SER A 75 -18.65 6.12 -10.91
N GLY A 76 -17.55 5.93 -11.64
CA GLY A 76 -17.05 4.62 -12.05
C GLY A 76 -17.03 3.52 -10.97
N THR A 77 -17.16 2.26 -11.38
CA THR A 77 -17.16 1.14 -10.44
C THR A 77 -15.78 0.97 -9.78
N LEU A 78 -15.74 0.82 -8.45
CA LEU A 78 -14.52 0.45 -7.72
C LEU A 78 -14.00 -0.89 -8.26
N LYS A 79 -12.71 -0.95 -8.63
CA LYS A 79 -12.08 -2.19 -9.14
C LYS A 79 -10.95 -2.72 -8.29
N VAL A 80 -10.33 -1.88 -7.46
CA VAL A 80 -9.18 -2.29 -6.65
C VAL A 80 -9.30 -1.75 -5.23
N VAL A 81 -9.07 -2.63 -4.26
CA VAL A 81 -8.86 -2.26 -2.85
C VAL A 81 -7.45 -2.67 -2.45
N VAL A 82 -6.67 -1.72 -1.95
CA VAL A 82 -5.32 -1.94 -1.44
C VAL A 82 -5.33 -1.74 0.06
N VAL A 83 -4.95 -2.78 0.81
CA VAL A 83 -4.72 -2.71 2.26
C VAL A 83 -3.22 -2.76 2.49
N ASP A 84 -2.64 -1.72 3.06
CA ASP A 84 -1.19 -1.60 3.26
C ASP A 84 -0.62 -2.59 4.29
N SER A 85 -1.35 -2.89 5.37
CA SER A 85 -0.96 -3.94 6.31
C SER A 85 -2.11 -4.44 7.16
N VAL A 86 -2.67 -5.60 6.81
CA VAL A 86 -3.57 -6.33 7.72
C VAL A 86 -2.88 -6.66 9.05
N ALA A 87 -1.56 -6.83 9.05
CA ALA A 87 -0.82 -7.12 10.28
C ALA A 87 -0.84 -5.95 11.28
N ALA A 88 -0.90 -4.69 10.80
CA ALA A 88 -0.92 -3.52 11.67
C ALA A 88 -2.14 -3.52 12.62
N VAL A 89 -3.32 -3.89 12.11
CA VAL A 89 -4.55 -3.90 12.89
C VAL A 89 -4.81 -5.22 13.63
N VAL A 90 -4.19 -6.32 13.21
CA VAL A 90 -4.40 -7.64 13.82
C VAL A 90 -3.37 -7.96 14.90
N ALA A 91 -2.11 -7.56 14.74
CA ALA A 91 -1.03 -7.95 15.65
C ALA A 91 -1.30 -7.58 17.13
N PRO A 92 -1.86 -6.39 17.46
CA PRO A 92 -2.19 -6.04 18.85
C PRO A 92 -3.15 -7.02 19.53
N LEU A 93 -3.99 -7.71 18.76
CA LEU A 93 -5.03 -8.61 19.28
C LEU A 93 -4.51 -10.02 19.60
N LEU A 94 -3.34 -10.39 19.07
CA LEU A 94 -2.79 -11.74 19.18
C LEU A 94 -1.91 -11.94 20.43
N GLY A 95 -1.49 -10.86 21.09
CA GLY A 95 -0.67 -10.93 22.31
C GLY A 95 -1.46 -11.17 23.60
N GLY A 96 -2.73 -10.73 23.66
CA GLY A 96 -3.57 -10.79 24.87
C GLY A 96 -4.69 -11.84 24.77
N GLN A 97 -5.75 -11.54 24.02
CA GLN A 97 -6.94 -12.39 23.85
C GLN A 97 -6.85 -13.24 22.58
N GLN A 98 -5.98 -14.26 22.59
CA GLN A 98 -5.66 -15.07 21.41
C GLN A 98 -6.89 -15.59 20.64
N ARG A 99 -7.96 -16.04 21.33
CA ARG A 99 -9.15 -16.59 20.66
C ARG A 99 -9.99 -15.51 19.96
N GLU A 100 -10.23 -14.40 20.63
CA GLU A 100 -11.01 -13.28 20.08
C GLU A 100 -10.25 -12.60 18.94
N GLY A 101 -8.95 -12.35 19.11
CA GLY A 101 -8.10 -11.81 18.05
C GLY A 101 -8.04 -12.69 16.81
N LEU A 102 -8.00 -14.02 16.98
CA LEU A 102 -8.10 -14.96 15.86
C LEU A 102 -9.48 -14.93 15.20
N ALA A 103 -10.57 -14.81 15.96
CA ALA A 103 -11.91 -14.72 15.41
C ALA A 103 -12.09 -13.45 14.57
N LEU A 104 -11.65 -12.29 15.07
CA LEU A 104 -11.69 -11.01 14.36
C LEU A 104 -10.79 -11.04 13.12
N MET A 105 -9.60 -11.64 13.21
CA MET A 105 -8.75 -11.91 12.05
C MET A 105 -9.51 -12.72 11.00
N MET A 106 -10.15 -13.84 11.39
CA MET A 106 -10.89 -14.67 10.45
C MET A 106 -12.11 -13.96 9.85
N GLN A 107 -12.77 -13.08 10.61
CA GLN A 107 -13.82 -12.20 10.10
C GLN A 107 -13.28 -11.23 9.04
N LEU A 108 -12.17 -10.56 9.31
CA LEU A 108 -11.51 -9.66 8.36
C LEU A 108 -11.09 -10.41 7.07
N ALA A 109 -10.52 -11.60 7.20
CA ALA A 109 -10.21 -12.46 6.06
C ALA A 109 -11.43 -12.78 5.20
N ARG A 110 -12.57 -13.05 5.86
CA ARG A 110 -13.83 -13.35 5.18
C ARG A 110 -14.35 -12.13 4.44
N GLU A 111 -14.38 -10.96 5.07
CA GLU A 111 -14.85 -9.72 4.42
C GLU A 111 -14.01 -9.38 3.18
N LEU A 112 -12.68 -9.47 3.26
CA LEU A 112 -11.79 -9.26 2.10
C LEU A 112 -12.07 -10.26 0.95
N LYS A 113 -12.31 -11.53 1.28
CA LYS A 113 -12.67 -12.55 0.27
C LYS A 113 -14.03 -12.29 -0.35
N THR A 114 -15.02 -11.90 0.46
CA THR A 114 -16.36 -11.55 0.00
C THR A 114 -16.29 -10.37 -0.97
N LEU A 115 -15.55 -9.31 -0.62
CA LEU A 115 -15.28 -8.18 -1.53
C LEU A 115 -14.68 -8.64 -2.86
N ALA A 116 -13.68 -9.52 -2.81
CA ALA A 116 -13.02 -9.98 -4.03
C ALA A 116 -13.94 -10.84 -4.93
N ARG A 117 -14.73 -11.72 -4.32
CA ARG A 117 -15.57 -12.69 -5.04
C ARG A 117 -16.90 -12.10 -5.49
N ASP A 118 -17.60 -11.43 -4.58
CA ASP A 118 -18.99 -11.03 -4.78
C ASP A 118 -19.08 -9.69 -5.51
N LEU A 119 -18.06 -8.83 -5.39
CA LEU A 119 -18.04 -7.50 -6.02
C LEU A 119 -17.08 -7.42 -7.23
N SER A 120 -16.42 -8.53 -7.59
CA SER A 120 -15.43 -8.58 -8.68
C SER A 120 -14.32 -7.51 -8.55
N VAL A 121 -13.92 -7.22 -7.31
CA VAL A 121 -12.86 -6.26 -6.97
C VAL A 121 -11.54 -7.01 -6.78
N ALA A 122 -10.43 -6.49 -7.30
CA ALA A 122 -9.12 -7.00 -6.97
C ALA A 122 -8.70 -6.49 -5.58
N VAL A 123 -8.44 -7.40 -4.64
CA VAL A 123 -7.97 -7.06 -3.29
C VAL A 123 -6.48 -7.35 -3.18
N LEU A 124 -5.69 -6.31 -2.95
CA LEU A 124 -4.25 -6.41 -2.68
C LEU A 124 -4.02 -6.15 -1.20
N VAL A 125 -3.38 -7.10 -0.52
CA VAL A 125 -2.94 -6.91 0.87
C VAL A 125 -1.42 -6.90 0.88
N ARG A 126 -0.84 -5.77 1.27
CA ARG A 126 0.58 -5.69 1.59
C ARG A 126 0.80 -6.22 3.01
N LYS A 127 1.97 -6.77 3.20
CA LYS A 127 2.43 -7.30 4.48
C LYS A 127 3.91 -7.00 4.56
N ASP A 128 4.31 -6.24 5.58
CA ASP A 128 5.73 -5.98 5.79
C ASP A 128 6.40 -7.25 6.33
N SER A 129 7.36 -7.77 5.58
CA SER A 129 8.15 -8.95 5.92
C SER A 129 9.35 -8.54 6.77
N GLY A 130 9.11 -8.09 8.00
CA GLY A 130 10.20 -7.78 8.95
C GLY A 130 11.02 -9.02 9.35
N GLN A 131 10.42 -10.22 9.28
CA GLN A 131 11.11 -11.51 9.43
C GLN A 131 10.35 -12.58 8.62
N LEU A 132 11.07 -13.59 8.13
CA LEU A 132 10.61 -14.71 7.26
C LEU A 132 9.44 -15.55 7.83
N LYS A 133 8.94 -15.25 9.03
CA LYS A 133 7.77 -15.90 9.62
C LYS A 133 6.50 -15.16 9.21
N PRO A 134 5.44 -15.86 8.77
CA PRO A 134 4.21 -15.17 8.45
C PRO A 134 3.67 -14.45 9.70
N ALA A 135 3.67 -13.11 9.69
CA ALA A 135 3.19 -12.25 10.80
C ALA A 135 1.76 -12.56 11.32
N LEU A 136 0.94 -13.26 10.54
CA LEU A 136 -0.44 -13.66 10.89
C LEU A 136 -0.60 -15.18 11.08
N GLY A 137 0.51 -15.92 11.16
CA GLY A 137 0.54 -17.36 11.39
C GLY A 137 0.01 -18.21 10.22
N ARG A 138 -0.17 -19.52 10.50
CA ARG A 138 -0.68 -20.51 9.54
C ARG A 138 -2.16 -20.29 9.22
N SER A 139 -2.95 -19.75 10.13
CA SER A 139 -4.39 -19.51 9.95
C SER A 139 -4.69 -18.50 8.84
N TRP A 140 -3.77 -17.58 8.53
CA TRP A 140 -3.92 -16.68 7.37
C TRP A 140 -3.36 -17.27 6.05
N SER A 141 -2.74 -18.46 6.10
CA SER A 141 -1.96 -18.98 4.96
C SER A 141 -2.81 -19.27 3.71
N PHE A 142 -4.06 -19.64 3.93
CA PHE A 142 -5.03 -19.95 2.88
C PHE A 142 -5.87 -18.75 2.44
N VAL A 143 -5.70 -17.58 3.07
CA VAL A 143 -6.53 -16.40 2.78
C VAL A 143 -6.22 -15.81 1.41
N PRO A 144 -4.99 -15.37 1.10
CA PRO A 144 -4.67 -14.87 -0.23
C PRO A 144 -4.56 -16.02 -1.24
N SER A 145 -5.19 -15.85 -2.40
CA SER A 145 -5.10 -16.78 -3.54
C SER A 145 -3.71 -16.74 -4.16
N THR A 146 -3.16 -15.53 -4.33
CA THR A 146 -1.86 -15.28 -4.95
C THR A 146 -0.93 -14.58 -3.96
N ARG A 147 0.37 -14.91 -3.97
CA ARG A 147 1.38 -14.28 -3.10
C ARG A 147 2.62 -13.92 -3.88
N LEU A 148 3.04 -12.67 -3.75
CA LEU A 148 4.29 -12.14 -4.28
C LEU A 148 5.21 -11.78 -3.11
N LEU A 149 6.45 -12.22 -3.18
CA LEU A 149 7.52 -11.81 -2.29
C LEU A 149 8.38 -10.79 -3.05
N LEU A 150 8.67 -9.64 -2.43
CA LEU A 150 9.59 -8.65 -2.96
C LEU A 150 10.83 -8.64 -2.08
N ASP A 151 11.98 -9.02 -2.64
CA ASP A 151 13.27 -9.06 -1.94
C ASP A 151 14.24 -8.02 -2.51
N SER A 152 15.16 -7.51 -1.69
CA SER A 152 16.24 -6.65 -2.16
C SER A 152 17.27 -7.47 -2.93
N ALA A 153 17.57 -7.07 -4.18
CA ALA A 153 18.65 -7.68 -4.94
C ALA A 153 19.99 -7.32 -4.27
N GLN A 154 20.54 -8.22 -3.44
CA GLN A 154 21.88 -8.04 -2.90
C GLN A 154 22.91 -8.33 -4.00
N GLY A 155 23.40 -7.28 -4.66
CA GLY A 155 24.45 -7.40 -5.66
C GLY A 155 25.01 -6.05 -6.11
N SER A 156 26.25 -5.75 -5.70
CA SER A 156 27.18 -4.80 -6.31
C SER A 156 26.72 -3.35 -6.51
N GLY A 157 27.00 -2.49 -5.52
CA GLY A 157 27.51 -1.12 -5.72
C GLY A 157 26.62 -0.06 -6.41
N ALA A 158 25.51 -0.44 -7.03
CA ALA A 158 24.56 0.45 -7.68
C ALA A 158 23.18 0.34 -7.02
N LEU A 159 22.82 1.42 -6.34
CA LEU A 159 21.47 1.97 -6.12
C LEU A 159 20.36 0.99 -5.64
N GLY A 160 19.94 1.15 -4.38
CA GLY A 160 18.91 0.34 -3.69
C GLY A 160 17.48 0.41 -4.23
N SER A 161 17.28 0.57 -5.54
CA SER A 161 15.98 0.63 -6.22
C SER A 161 15.52 -0.72 -6.81
N TRP A 162 16.46 -1.60 -7.18
CA TRP A 162 16.13 -2.91 -7.74
C TRP A 162 15.61 -3.90 -6.69
N ARG A 163 14.55 -4.63 -7.03
CA ARG A 163 13.94 -5.69 -6.22
C ARG A 163 13.69 -6.94 -7.05
N VAL A 164 13.81 -8.10 -6.44
CA VAL A 164 13.40 -9.37 -7.04
C VAL A 164 11.97 -9.68 -6.58
N ALA A 165 11.04 -9.81 -7.53
CA ALA A 165 9.67 -10.23 -7.29
C ALA A 165 9.53 -11.73 -7.55
N CYS A 166 9.15 -12.50 -6.53
CA CYS A 166 8.98 -13.95 -6.62
C CYS A 166 7.52 -14.36 -6.38
N LEU A 167 6.97 -15.16 -7.28
CA LEU A 167 5.63 -15.73 -7.12
C LEU A 167 5.67 -16.98 -6.23
N THR A 168 5.21 -16.85 -4.99
CA THR A 168 5.31 -17.91 -3.97
C THR A 168 4.02 -18.74 -3.82
N LYS A 169 2.89 -18.24 -4.33
CA LYS A 169 1.61 -18.96 -4.36
C LYS A 169 0.77 -18.43 -5.51
N SER A 170 0.20 -19.32 -6.32
CA SER A 170 -0.82 -18.97 -7.31
C SER A 170 -1.61 -20.23 -7.69
N PRO A 171 -2.95 -20.14 -7.86
CA PRO A 171 -3.73 -21.24 -8.40
C PRO A 171 -3.71 -21.27 -9.94
N ARG A 172 -3.18 -20.24 -10.60
CA ARG A 172 -3.26 -20.05 -12.06
C ARG A 172 -1.91 -20.05 -12.78
N LEU A 173 -0.82 -19.87 -12.04
CA LEU A 173 0.52 -19.69 -12.61
C LEU A 173 1.54 -20.57 -11.87
N PRO A 174 2.58 -21.07 -12.55
CA PRO A 174 3.69 -21.76 -11.90
C PRO A 174 4.37 -20.87 -10.86
N THR A 175 4.57 -21.40 -9.66
CA THR A 175 5.28 -20.72 -8.57
C THR A 175 6.79 -20.88 -8.70
N GLY A 176 7.56 -19.97 -8.12
CA GLY A 176 9.03 -19.98 -8.15
C GLY A 176 9.63 -19.17 -9.29
N CYS A 177 8.81 -18.61 -10.19
CA CYS A 177 9.26 -17.60 -11.13
C CYS A 177 9.69 -16.32 -10.39
N GLN A 178 10.75 -15.71 -10.88
CA GLN A 178 11.35 -14.51 -10.33
C GLN A 178 11.57 -13.50 -11.44
N GLU A 179 11.24 -12.24 -11.17
CA GLU A 179 11.43 -11.13 -12.08
C GLU A 179 12.12 -9.98 -11.34
N THR A 180 13.06 -9.31 -12.01
CA THR A 180 13.78 -8.18 -11.43
C THR A 180 13.09 -6.87 -11.82
N VAL A 181 12.71 -6.09 -10.82
CA VAL A 181 11.93 -4.87 -10.97
C VAL A 181 12.73 -3.70 -10.43
N ASP A 182 12.90 -2.66 -11.24
CA ASP A 182 13.43 -1.38 -10.77
C ASP A 182 12.31 -0.52 -10.18
N LEU A 183 12.33 -0.30 -8.88
CA LEU A 183 11.37 0.60 -8.22
C LEU A 183 11.76 2.09 -8.37
N GLY A 184 12.98 2.39 -8.80
CA GLY A 184 13.53 3.75 -8.89
C GLY A 184 12.95 4.52 -10.07
N SER A 185 12.85 3.86 -11.23
CA SER A 185 12.12 4.34 -12.40
C SER A 185 10.64 4.59 -12.15
N TRP A 186 10.10 4.15 -11.01
CA TRP A 186 8.70 4.39 -10.62
C TRP A 186 8.56 5.60 -9.69
N GLY A 187 9.57 6.49 -9.61
CA GLY A 187 9.41 7.84 -9.07
C GLY A 187 10.16 8.11 -7.76
N THR A 188 11.37 7.60 -7.56
CA THR A 188 12.25 8.22 -6.56
C THR A 188 12.72 9.59 -7.05
N PRO A 189 12.82 10.62 -6.19
CA PRO A 189 13.45 11.86 -6.57
C PRO A 189 14.91 11.58 -6.92
N ALA A 190 15.41 12.15 -8.01
CA ALA A 190 16.83 12.44 -8.08
C ALA A 190 17.12 13.34 -6.87
N PHE A 191 17.83 12.84 -5.87
CA PHE A 191 18.52 13.73 -4.94
C PHE A 191 19.59 14.43 -5.75
N GLN A 192 19.22 15.56 -6.35
CA GLN A 192 20.18 16.51 -6.91
C GLN A 192 20.79 17.25 -5.73
N GLY A 193 21.79 16.60 -5.12
CA GLY A 193 22.75 17.30 -4.28
C GLY A 193 23.57 18.20 -5.18
N ASP A 194 23.21 19.47 -5.25
CA ASP A 194 24.12 20.54 -5.67
C ASP A 194 23.59 21.89 -5.17
N HIS A 195 23.91 22.20 -3.91
CA HIS A 195 24.26 23.57 -3.54
C HIS A 195 25.42 23.52 -2.56
N LYS A 196 26.61 23.44 -3.15
CA LYS A 196 27.87 23.74 -2.49
C LYS A 196 27.98 25.27 -2.38
N GLY A 197 27.95 25.78 -1.15
CA GLY A 197 28.60 27.03 -0.74
C GLY A 197 27.73 28.29 -0.66
N HIS A 198 27.48 28.76 0.55
CA HIS A 198 28.11 29.98 1.07
C HIS A 198 27.93 30.01 2.58
N TRP A 199 29.03 29.90 3.32
CA TRP A 199 29.06 30.31 4.72
C TRP A 199 28.93 31.83 4.72
N GLU A 200 27.93 32.38 5.38
CA GLU A 200 27.92 33.81 5.69
C GLU A 200 27.73 33.98 7.19
N GLN A 201 28.62 34.80 7.72
CA GLN A 201 28.92 35.01 9.12
C GLN A 201 27.72 35.70 9.80
N SER A 202 27.27 35.18 10.94
CA SER A 202 26.42 35.95 11.85
C SER A 202 27.29 36.68 12.87
N PRO A 203 27.07 37.99 13.10
CA PRO A 203 27.90 38.78 14.00
C PRO A 203 27.64 38.44 15.47
N VAL A 204 28.73 38.43 16.22
CA VAL A 204 28.77 38.30 17.68
C VAL A 204 28.16 39.55 18.31
N PHE A 205 27.11 39.39 19.11
CA PHE A 205 26.64 40.45 20.01
C PHE A 205 27.50 40.43 21.29
N PRO A 206 28.08 41.57 21.73
CA PRO A 206 28.77 41.64 23.00
C PRO A 206 27.75 41.68 24.15
N GLY A 207 27.94 40.78 25.12
CA GLY A 207 27.25 40.83 26.41
C GLY A 207 27.88 41.91 27.28
N ASP A 208 27.06 42.85 27.75
CA ASP A 208 27.45 43.80 28.77
C ASP A 208 27.38 43.14 30.15
N HIS A 209 28.51 43.24 30.85
CA HIS A 209 28.63 43.02 32.28
C HIS A 209 28.31 44.33 33.00
N THR A 210 27.32 44.32 33.89
CA THR A 210 27.40 44.77 35.30
C THR A 210 26.11 44.43 36.03
#